data_AF-A0A936HP31-F1
#
_entry.id   AF-A0A936HP31-F1
#
_cell.length_a   1.000
_cell.length_b   1.000
_cell.length_c   1.000
_cell.angle_alpha   90.00
_cell.angle_beta   90.00
_cell.angle_gamma   90.00
#
_symmetry.space_group_name_H-M   'P 1'
#
loop_
_entity.id
_entity.type
_entity.pdbx_description
1 polymer ?
#
loop_
_entity_poly.entity_id
_entity_poly.type
_entity_poly.pdbx_seq_one_letter_code
_entity_poly.pdbx_strand_id
1 'polypeptide(L)'
;MMNSPSSPPFLWVGGAVLLALAPLPWLGDLRAEFWSYLALMLLSTVLLGVGCWLGFRGRGGDLPIRHILLVAGLLRLAMLPMMPSLSDDAYRYVWDGRLLLHGENPYHVTPTETAWRDELFQLQGYPTTHTIYPPAAQLLFAAAAAVGEFFGGAWQWSFLAWKLMVIAADLLAVYLLLRLLRAQGVPLVRGVMYAWHPLVVVELAGQGHTDALWVLAIALGLWGFASGGAGKGLPAVVVGGAARVFPLVVAPLWFRFLPRRQLLVAVACAACGALLFAPFLTPCRWRIMFG
;
A
#
# COMPACT_ATOMS: atom_id res chain seq x y z
N MET A 1 3.31 -18.59 43.82
CA MET A 1 4.42 -18.16 42.94
C MET A 1 3.80 -17.48 41.74
N MET A 2 3.95 -16.16 41.64
CA MET A 2 3.44 -15.37 40.53
C MET A 2 4.38 -15.59 39.34
N ASN A 3 3.91 -16.29 38.31
CA ASN A 3 4.67 -16.39 37.06
C ASN A 3 4.82 -14.99 36.47
N SER A 4 6.06 -14.54 36.35
CA SER A 4 6.42 -13.39 35.52
C SER A 4 5.77 -13.55 34.14
N PRO A 5 5.20 -12.49 33.52
CA PRO A 5 4.80 -12.57 32.13
C PRO A 5 6.10 -12.68 31.32
N SER A 6 6.52 -13.91 31.03
CA SER A 6 7.49 -14.14 29.98
C SER A 6 6.97 -13.41 28.75
N SER A 7 7.81 -12.54 28.17
CA SER A 7 7.51 -11.81 26.95
C SER A 7 6.75 -12.72 25.99
N PRO A 8 5.56 -12.32 25.48
CA PRO A 8 4.71 -13.23 24.75
C PRO A 8 5.56 -13.86 23.63
N PRO A 9 5.61 -15.20 23.51
CA PRO A 9 6.52 -15.91 22.60
C PRO A 9 6.42 -15.41 21.15
N PHE A 10 5.33 -14.72 20.84
CA PHE A 10 5.06 -14.03 19.59
C PHE A 10 5.99 -12.85 19.23
N LEU A 11 6.58 -12.13 20.19
CA LEU A 11 7.51 -11.04 19.87
C LEU A 11 8.80 -11.55 19.23
N TRP A 12 9.26 -12.73 19.65
CA TRP A 12 10.43 -13.39 19.06
C TRP A 12 10.20 -13.78 17.61
N VAL A 13 8.97 -14.16 17.24
CA VAL A 13 8.57 -14.44 15.85
C VAL A 13 8.75 -13.17 15.01
N GLY A 14 8.24 -12.04 15.48
CA GLY A 14 8.39 -10.75 14.82
C GLY A 14 9.85 -10.36 14.59
N GLY A 15 10.68 -10.51 15.64
CA GLY A 15 12.12 -10.28 15.55
C GLY A 15 12.83 -11.23 14.58
N ALA A 16 12.47 -12.51 14.59
CA ALA A 16 13.06 -13.50 13.68
C ALA A 16 12.70 -13.23 12.21
N VAL A 17 11.44 -12.87 11.93
CA VAL A 17 11.01 -12.44 10.58
C VAL A 17 11.76 -11.18 10.16
N LEU A 18 11.92 -10.20 11.05
CA LEU A 18 12.69 -8.99 10.77
C LEU A 18 14.14 -9.31 10.44
N LEU A 19 14.81 -10.14 11.23
CA LEU A 19 16.19 -10.56 10.98
C LEU A 19 16.34 -11.31 9.65
N ALA A 20 15.37 -12.16 9.29
CA ALA A 20 15.38 -12.85 8.00
C ALA A 20 15.17 -11.92 6.81
N LEU A 21 14.41 -10.82 6.96
CA LEU A 21 14.16 -9.87 5.88
C LEU A 21 15.20 -8.74 5.82
N ALA A 22 15.89 -8.43 6.91
CA ALA A 22 16.85 -7.32 7.01
C ALA A 22 17.96 -7.31 5.95
N PRO A 23 18.44 -8.45 5.40
CA PRO A 23 19.43 -8.45 4.32
C PRO A 23 18.88 -7.98 2.97
N LEU A 24 17.57 -8.09 2.72
CA LEU A 24 16.99 -7.87 1.38
C LEU A 24 17.32 -6.51 0.74
N PRO A 25 17.24 -5.36 1.45
CA PRO A 25 17.59 -4.05 0.88
C PRO A 25 19.04 -3.95 0.39
N TRP A 26 19.92 -4.83 0.84
CA TRP A 26 21.37 -4.79 0.60
C TRP A 26 21.83 -5.78 -0.46
N LEU A 27 20.93 -6.63 -0.97
CA LEU A 27 21.23 -7.57 -2.05
C LEU A 27 21.36 -6.89 -3.44
N GLY A 28 20.95 -5.62 -3.56
CA GLY A 28 20.89 -4.95 -4.85
C GLY A 28 19.69 -5.45 -5.67
N ASP A 29 19.93 -5.91 -6.90
CA ASP A 29 18.86 -6.43 -7.75
C ASP A 29 18.43 -7.85 -7.32
N LEU A 30 17.23 -7.94 -6.75
CA LEU A 30 16.61 -9.18 -6.31
C LEU A 30 16.32 -10.16 -7.47
N ARG A 31 16.23 -9.71 -8.72
CA ARG A 31 16.10 -10.63 -9.87
C ARG A 31 17.43 -11.34 -10.13
N ALA A 32 18.55 -10.62 -10.02
CA ALA A 32 19.89 -11.21 -10.14
C ALA A 32 20.20 -12.12 -8.93
N GLU A 33 19.79 -11.70 -7.73
CA GLU A 33 19.95 -12.45 -6.48
C GLU A 33 18.75 -13.37 -6.17
N PHE A 34 18.11 -13.93 -7.20
CA PHE A 34 16.84 -14.65 -7.09
C PHE A 34 16.82 -15.74 -6.00
N TRP A 35 17.88 -16.55 -5.92
CA TRP A 35 17.95 -17.64 -4.94
C TRP A 35 18.10 -17.14 -3.51
N SER A 36 18.90 -16.09 -3.30
CA SER A 36 19.06 -15.40 -2.02
C SER A 36 17.73 -14.79 -1.57
N TYR A 37 17.07 -14.07 -2.49
CA TYR A 37 15.72 -13.52 -2.29
C TYR A 37 14.71 -14.61 -1.90
N LEU A 38 14.61 -15.68 -2.69
CA LEU A 38 13.68 -16.78 -2.45
C LEU A 38 13.93 -17.46 -1.11
N ALA A 39 15.19 -17.72 -0.75
CA ALA A 39 15.54 -18.35 0.52
C ALA A 39 15.10 -17.50 1.73
N LEU A 40 15.34 -16.18 1.70
CA LEU A 40 14.95 -15.27 2.77
C LEU A 40 13.41 -15.12 2.86
N MET A 41 12.71 -15.11 1.72
CA MET A 41 11.25 -15.09 1.67
C MET A 41 10.62 -16.38 2.21
N LEU A 42 11.17 -17.55 1.87
CA LEU A 42 10.71 -18.82 2.40
C LEU A 42 11.00 -18.96 3.90
N LEU A 43 12.22 -18.61 4.33
CA LEU A 43 12.61 -18.63 5.74
C LEU A 43 11.69 -17.76 6.59
N SER A 44 11.49 -16.50 6.19
CA SER A 44 10.61 -15.57 6.90
C SER A 44 9.14 -16.05 6.91
N THR A 45 8.66 -16.67 5.83
CA THR A 45 7.31 -17.24 5.76
C THR A 45 7.15 -18.44 6.69
N VAL A 46 8.14 -19.34 6.73
CA VAL A 46 8.14 -20.50 7.65
C VAL A 46 8.19 -20.03 9.10
N LEU A 47 9.04 -19.05 9.43
CA LEU A 47 9.12 -18.47 10.78
C LEU A 47 7.78 -17.87 11.22
N LEU A 48 7.13 -17.10 10.34
CA LEU A 48 5.79 -16.56 10.60
C LEU A 48 4.75 -17.67 10.79
N GLY A 49 4.77 -18.69 9.93
CA GLY A 49 3.85 -19.83 9.97
C GLY A 49 3.96 -20.63 11.27
N VAL A 50 5.18 -20.95 11.69
CA VAL A 50 5.46 -21.61 12.98
C VAL A 50 5.00 -20.74 14.14
N GLY A 51 5.27 -19.43 14.09
CA GLY A 51 4.80 -18.48 15.10
C GLY A 51 3.28 -18.45 15.23
N CYS A 52 2.57 -18.31 14.12
CA CYS A 52 1.10 -18.37 14.06
C CYS A 52 0.55 -19.69 14.59
N TRP A 53 1.14 -20.81 14.19
CA TRP A 53 0.73 -22.15 14.64
C TRP A 53 0.86 -22.31 16.17
N LEU A 54 1.97 -21.85 16.75
CA LEU A 54 2.17 -21.84 18.20
C LEU A 54 1.15 -20.93 18.90
N GLY A 55 0.85 -19.76 18.33
CA GLY A 55 -0.16 -18.83 18.83
C GLY A 55 -1.55 -19.44 18.89
N PHE A 56 -1.97 -20.13 17.81
CA PHE A 56 -3.29 -20.77 17.75
C PHE A 56 -3.45 -21.93 18.74
N ARG A 57 -2.36 -22.59 19.14
CA ARG A 57 -2.39 -23.64 20.17
C ARG A 57 -2.52 -23.09 21.60
N GLY A 58 -2.89 -21.82 21.77
CA GLY A 58 -3.09 -21.18 23.07
C GLY A 58 -1.79 -20.87 23.82
N ARG A 59 -0.63 -21.06 23.19
CA ARG A 59 0.68 -20.77 23.78
C ARG A 59 1.11 -19.31 23.61
N GLY A 60 0.29 -18.46 22.98
CA GLY A 60 0.66 -17.10 22.57
C GLY A 60 0.17 -15.95 23.47
N GLY A 61 -0.87 -16.16 24.28
CA GLY A 61 -1.58 -15.07 24.98
C GLY A 61 -2.19 -14.04 24.02
N ASP A 62 -2.91 -13.05 24.56
CA ASP A 62 -3.41 -11.92 23.77
C ASP A 62 -2.31 -10.88 23.54
N LEU A 63 -1.91 -10.70 22.28
CA LEU A 63 -0.99 -9.63 21.91
C LEU A 63 -1.71 -8.27 21.86
N PRO A 64 -1.22 -7.25 22.57
CA PRO A 64 -1.74 -5.91 22.42
C PRO A 64 -1.50 -5.40 20.99
N ILE A 65 -2.50 -4.75 20.39
CA ILE A 65 -2.40 -4.12 19.05
C ILE A 65 -1.12 -3.29 18.89
N ARG A 66 -0.73 -2.53 19.92
CA ARG A 66 0.50 -1.71 19.90
C ARG A 66 1.77 -2.52 19.57
N HIS A 67 1.88 -3.75 20.03
CA HIS A 67 3.04 -4.59 19.76
C HIS A 67 3.03 -5.13 18.33
N ILE A 68 1.84 -5.53 17.85
CA ILE A 68 1.67 -5.97 16.46
C ILE A 68 2.04 -4.83 15.50
N LEU A 69 1.56 -3.62 15.79
CA LEU A 69 1.87 -2.42 15.02
C LEU A 69 3.34 -2.01 15.12
N LEU A 70 3.95 -2.11 16.30
CA LEU A 70 5.37 -1.80 16.46
C LEU A 70 6.23 -2.71 15.57
N VAL A 71 6.02 -4.02 15.65
CA VAL A 71 6.75 -4.98 14.82
C VAL A 71 6.44 -4.77 13.33
N ALA A 72 5.17 -4.57 12.98
CA ALA A 72 4.79 -4.26 11.59
C ALA A 72 5.53 -3.00 11.10
N GLY A 73 5.53 -1.92 11.88
CA GLY A 73 6.25 -0.69 11.56
C GLY A 73 7.75 -0.93 11.35
N LEU A 74 8.41 -1.64 12.26
CA LEU A 74 9.83 -1.98 12.14
C LEU A 74 10.14 -2.79 10.87
N LEU A 75 9.29 -3.77 10.53
CA LEU A 75 9.40 -4.53 9.29
C LEU A 75 9.32 -3.65 8.05
N ARG A 76 8.40 -2.67 8.01
CA ARG A 76 8.27 -1.74 6.87
C ARG A 76 9.43 -0.75 6.81
N LEU A 77 9.85 -0.21 7.95
CA LEU A 77 10.98 0.72 8.03
C LEU A 77 12.28 0.07 7.57
N ALA A 78 12.49 -1.21 7.90
CA ALA A 78 13.65 -1.97 7.42
C ALA A 78 13.69 -2.07 5.88
N MET A 79 12.56 -1.97 5.20
CA MET A 79 12.48 -2.02 3.73
C MET A 79 12.68 -0.65 3.07
N LEU A 80 12.76 0.46 3.81
CA LEU A 80 12.91 1.80 3.21
C LEU A 80 14.13 1.93 2.28
N PRO A 81 15.32 1.38 2.60
CA PRO A 81 16.49 1.47 1.71
C PRO A 81 16.37 0.63 0.44
N MET A 82 15.41 -0.29 0.36
CA MET A 82 15.25 -1.19 -0.79
C MET A 82 14.82 -0.41 -2.03
N MET A 83 15.57 -0.58 -3.11
CA MET A 83 15.19 -0.08 -4.42
C MET A 83 14.26 -1.08 -5.13
N PRO A 84 13.26 -0.61 -5.92
CA PRO A 84 12.43 -1.48 -6.72
C PRO A 84 13.29 -2.21 -7.72
N SER A 85 13.16 -3.52 -7.71
CA SER A 85 13.87 -4.37 -8.65
C SER A 85 13.02 -5.57 -9.08
N LEU A 86 11.94 -5.93 -8.38
CA LEU A 86 11.01 -7.00 -8.79
C LEU A 86 9.98 -6.51 -9.82
N SER A 87 9.67 -5.21 -9.81
CA SER A 87 8.84 -4.52 -10.81
C SER A 87 9.38 -3.11 -11.05
N ASP A 88 9.06 -2.56 -12.22
CA ASP A 88 9.44 -1.21 -12.63
C ASP A 88 8.31 -0.19 -12.31
N ASP A 89 7.15 -0.68 -11.85
CA ASP A 89 5.95 0.12 -11.58
C ASP A 89 6.22 1.31 -10.66
N ALA A 90 7.06 1.16 -9.64
CA ALA A 90 7.28 2.24 -8.69
C ALA A 90 8.05 3.42 -9.27
N TYR A 91 8.96 3.16 -10.21
CA TYR A 91 9.57 4.21 -11.01
C TYR A 91 8.54 4.86 -11.94
N ARG A 92 7.63 4.05 -12.49
CA ARG A 92 6.54 4.56 -13.32
C ARG A 92 5.57 5.48 -12.54
N TYR A 93 5.25 5.16 -11.29
CA TYR A 93 4.45 6.03 -10.43
C TYR A 93 5.10 7.40 -10.27
N VAL A 94 6.39 7.44 -9.95
CA VAL A 94 7.14 8.69 -9.78
C VAL A 94 7.22 9.48 -11.08
N TRP A 95 7.41 8.78 -12.22
CA TRP A 95 7.42 9.40 -13.55
C TRP A 95 6.07 10.06 -13.88
N ASP A 96 4.98 9.32 -13.74
CA ASP A 96 3.63 9.84 -13.99
C ASP A 96 3.30 11.03 -13.08
N GLY A 97 3.71 10.96 -11.81
CA GLY A 97 3.58 12.07 -10.87
C GLY A 97 4.31 13.33 -11.33
N ARG A 98 5.54 13.20 -11.86
CA ARG A 98 6.29 14.32 -12.43
C ARG A 98 5.62 14.88 -13.68
N LEU A 99 5.13 14.02 -14.59
CA LEU A 99 4.38 14.48 -15.76
C LEU A 99 3.20 15.36 -15.34
N LEU A 100 2.37 14.85 -14.42
CA LEU A 100 1.20 15.57 -13.96
C LEU A 100 1.56 16.89 -13.26
N LEU A 101 2.64 16.89 -12.46
CA LEU A 101 3.13 18.08 -11.77
C LEU A 101 3.62 19.18 -12.74
N HIS A 102 4.26 18.78 -13.85
CA HIS A 102 4.70 19.68 -14.91
C HIS A 102 3.62 19.97 -15.95
N GLY A 103 2.40 19.51 -15.70
CA GLY A 103 1.24 19.82 -16.51
C GLY A 103 1.00 18.91 -17.68
N GLU A 104 1.78 17.85 -17.87
CA GLU A 104 1.53 16.86 -18.90
C GLU A 104 0.52 15.82 -18.43
N ASN A 105 -0.37 15.38 -19.32
CA ASN A 105 -1.38 14.39 -19.00
C ASN A 105 -0.85 12.97 -19.29
N PRO A 106 -0.61 12.12 -18.28
CA PRO A 106 -0.02 10.78 -18.49
C PRO A 106 -0.95 9.80 -19.23
N TYR A 107 -2.24 10.12 -19.40
CA TYR A 107 -3.15 9.36 -20.27
C TYR A 107 -3.01 9.71 -21.76
N HIS A 108 -2.37 10.85 -22.08
CA HIS A 108 -2.19 11.34 -23.44
C HIS A 108 -0.73 11.45 -23.88
N VAL A 109 0.21 11.41 -22.94
CA VAL A 109 1.65 11.55 -23.20
C VAL A 109 2.38 10.32 -22.65
N THR A 110 3.15 9.66 -23.50
CA THR A 110 4.08 8.58 -23.13
C THR A 110 5.44 9.15 -22.71
N PRO A 111 6.24 8.43 -21.92
CA PRO A 111 7.60 8.87 -21.58
C PRO A 111 8.44 9.24 -22.82
N THR A 112 8.36 8.49 -23.92
CA THR A 112 9.12 8.77 -25.15
C THR A 112 8.77 10.10 -25.81
N GLU A 113 7.53 10.56 -25.67
CA GLU A 113 7.06 11.83 -26.27
C GLU A 113 7.52 13.06 -25.48
N THR A 114 8.06 12.86 -24.28
CA THR A 114 8.64 13.92 -23.47
C THR A 114 10.08 14.23 -23.91
N ALA A 115 10.60 15.39 -23.53
CA ALA A 115 12.01 15.75 -23.74
C ALA A 115 12.95 15.21 -22.64
N TRP A 116 12.42 14.67 -21.54
CA TRP A 116 13.23 14.27 -20.38
C TRP A 116 13.92 12.92 -20.62
N ARG A 117 15.23 12.87 -20.37
CA ARG A 117 16.08 11.68 -20.57
C ARG A 117 17.02 11.45 -19.38
N ASP A 118 16.52 11.75 -18.18
CA ASP A 118 17.24 11.52 -16.93
C ASP A 118 17.29 10.03 -16.56
N GLU A 119 17.91 9.72 -15.42
CA GLU A 119 18.01 8.34 -14.91
C GLU A 119 16.63 7.67 -14.78
N LEU A 120 15.61 8.41 -14.31
CA LEU A 120 14.27 7.86 -14.10
C LEU A 120 13.61 7.41 -15.43
N PHE A 121 13.88 8.08 -16.54
CA PHE A 121 13.41 7.65 -17.87
C PHE A 121 13.89 6.23 -18.21
N GLN A 122 15.13 5.90 -17.84
CA GLN A 122 15.70 4.58 -18.07
C GLN A 122 15.11 3.51 -17.14
N LEU A 123 14.70 3.90 -15.93
CA LEU A 123 14.22 2.98 -14.90
C LEU A 123 12.72 2.64 -15.00
N GLN A 124 11.87 3.53 -15.55
CA GLN A 124 10.42 3.36 -15.48
C GLN A 124 9.82 2.17 -16.26
N GLY A 125 10.60 1.49 -17.10
CA GLY A 125 10.22 0.22 -17.75
C GLY A 125 9.20 0.29 -18.90
N TYR A 126 8.40 1.36 -19.02
CA TYR A 126 7.27 1.47 -19.97
C TYR A 126 7.31 2.71 -20.87
N PRO A 127 8.37 2.89 -21.70
CA PRO A 127 8.65 4.16 -22.34
C PRO A 127 7.61 4.60 -23.39
N THR A 128 6.92 3.65 -24.03
CA THR A 128 5.94 3.90 -25.11
C THR A 128 4.49 3.69 -24.66
N THR A 129 4.23 3.58 -23.36
CA THR A 129 2.91 3.22 -22.83
C THR A 129 2.31 4.39 -22.06
N HIS A 130 1.05 4.72 -22.35
CA HIS A 130 0.25 5.62 -21.54
C HIS A 130 -0.07 4.99 -20.19
N THR A 131 -0.38 5.82 -19.20
CA THR A 131 -0.67 5.30 -17.87
C THR A 131 -1.95 4.47 -17.85
N ILE A 132 -1.91 3.38 -17.08
CA ILE A 132 -3.07 2.55 -16.75
C ILE A 132 -3.60 2.87 -15.34
N TYR A 133 -2.90 3.71 -14.58
CA TYR A 133 -3.26 3.97 -13.19
C TYR A 133 -4.42 4.95 -13.12
N PRO A 134 -5.43 4.71 -12.27
CA PRO A 134 -6.58 5.59 -12.12
C PRO A 134 -6.25 7.01 -11.59
N PRO A 135 -7.15 7.98 -11.76
CA PRO A 135 -6.89 9.38 -11.41
C PRO A 135 -6.54 9.63 -9.94
N ALA A 136 -7.15 8.90 -8.98
CA ALA A 136 -6.81 9.10 -7.58
C ALA A 136 -5.36 8.66 -7.28
N ALA A 137 -4.87 7.61 -7.95
CA ALA A 137 -3.47 7.20 -7.85
C ALA A 137 -2.56 8.26 -8.48
N GLN A 138 -2.94 8.80 -9.65
CA GLN A 138 -2.21 9.87 -10.32
C GLN A 138 -2.01 11.11 -9.44
N LEU A 139 -3.05 11.52 -8.71
CA LEU A 139 -2.96 12.64 -7.77
C LEU A 139 -2.00 12.34 -6.60
N LEU A 140 -1.97 11.11 -6.09
CA LEU A 140 -1.03 10.71 -5.04
C LEU A 140 0.40 10.63 -5.57
N PHE A 141 0.60 10.21 -6.81
CA PHE A 141 1.90 10.24 -7.48
C PHE A 141 2.40 11.67 -7.65
N ALA A 142 1.54 12.60 -8.08
CA ALA A 142 1.89 14.01 -8.20
C ALA A 142 2.20 14.65 -6.83
N ALA A 143 1.48 14.26 -5.78
CA ALA A 143 1.79 14.69 -4.42
C ALA A 143 3.18 14.21 -3.97
N ALA A 144 3.54 12.96 -4.26
CA ALA A 144 4.89 12.45 -4.01
C ALA A 144 5.95 13.19 -4.84
N ALA A 145 5.66 13.46 -6.11
CA ALA A 145 6.55 14.25 -6.98
C ALA A 145 6.77 15.68 -6.48
N ALA A 146 5.72 16.33 -5.96
CA ALA A 146 5.82 17.68 -5.39
C ALA A 146 6.76 17.74 -4.17
N VAL A 147 6.76 16.69 -3.34
CA VAL A 147 7.74 16.55 -2.25
C VAL A 147 9.16 16.43 -2.82
N GLY A 148 9.34 15.68 -3.91
CA GLY A 148 10.64 15.57 -4.57
C GLY A 148 11.15 16.89 -5.12
N GLU A 149 10.30 17.66 -5.80
CA GLU A 149 10.64 19.02 -6.27
C GLU A 149 11.04 19.93 -5.10
N PHE A 150 10.31 19.88 -3.99
CA PHE A 150 10.64 20.65 -2.78
C PHE A 150 12.03 20.32 -2.22
N PHE A 151 12.49 19.06 -2.33
CA PHE A 151 13.82 18.61 -1.89
C PHE A 151 14.86 18.60 -3.03
N GLY A 152 14.70 19.45 -4.05
CA GLY A 152 15.71 19.69 -5.09
C GLY A 152 15.54 18.87 -6.37
N GLY A 153 14.33 18.33 -6.62
CA GLY A 153 13.95 17.72 -7.89
C GLY A 153 14.47 16.31 -8.14
N ALA A 154 15.29 15.76 -7.24
CA ALA A 154 15.81 14.39 -7.38
C ALA A 154 14.68 13.35 -7.20
N TRP A 155 14.60 12.37 -8.12
CA TRP A 155 13.49 11.41 -8.14
C TRP A 155 13.46 10.51 -6.89
N GLN A 156 14.62 10.34 -6.24
CA GLN A 156 14.76 9.56 -5.02
C GLN A 156 13.93 10.16 -3.87
N TRP A 157 13.77 11.49 -3.82
CA TRP A 157 12.92 12.15 -2.82
C TRP A 157 11.44 11.90 -3.11
N SER A 158 11.02 11.97 -4.38
CA SER A 158 9.66 11.59 -4.79
C SER A 158 9.38 10.13 -4.47
N PHE A 159 10.36 9.26 -4.73
CA PHE A 159 10.24 7.83 -4.45
C PHE A 159 10.16 7.54 -2.95
N LEU A 160 10.98 8.19 -2.13
CA LEU A 160 10.89 8.08 -0.67
C LEU A 160 9.52 8.56 -0.16
N ALA A 161 9.04 9.72 -0.63
CA ALA A 161 7.73 10.25 -0.28
C ALA A 161 6.62 9.24 -0.63
N TRP A 162 6.69 8.66 -1.82
CA TRP A 162 5.76 7.63 -2.27
C TRP A 162 5.79 6.38 -1.35
N LYS A 163 6.98 5.84 -1.02
CA LYS A 163 7.10 4.70 -0.10
C LYS A 163 6.51 5.01 1.27
N LEU A 164 6.73 6.21 1.80
CA LEU A 164 6.17 6.62 3.09
C LEU A 164 4.63 6.68 3.04
N MET A 165 4.05 7.15 1.95
CA MET A 165 2.59 7.14 1.74
C MET A 165 2.03 5.72 1.69
N VAL A 166 2.69 4.82 0.94
CA VAL A 166 2.32 3.39 0.85
C VAL A 166 2.43 2.70 2.21
N ILE A 167 3.51 2.92 2.96
CA ILE A 167 3.72 2.37 4.31
C ILE A 167 2.67 2.89 5.28
N ALA A 168 2.36 4.19 5.24
CA ALA A 168 1.32 4.77 6.08
C ALA A 168 -0.06 4.17 5.78
N ALA A 169 -0.38 3.98 4.49
CA ALA A 169 -1.63 3.34 4.07
C ALA A 169 -1.72 1.88 4.54
N ASP A 170 -0.64 1.10 4.38
CA ASP A 170 -0.57 -0.29 4.85
C ASP A 170 -0.71 -0.40 6.37
N LEU A 171 0.02 0.43 7.14
CA LEU A 171 -0.07 0.41 8.60
C LEU A 171 -1.45 0.84 9.12
N LEU A 172 -2.10 1.78 8.44
CA LEU A 172 -3.49 2.15 8.75
C LEU A 172 -4.45 0.99 8.44
N ALA A 173 -4.25 0.29 7.31
CA ALA A 173 -5.03 -0.91 6.99
C ALA A 173 -4.85 -2.02 8.04
N VAL A 174 -3.60 -2.28 8.48
CA VAL A 174 -3.29 -3.21 9.58
C VAL A 174 -4.02 -2.80 10.86
N TYR A 175 -3.98 -1.51 11.23
CA TYR A 175 -4.66 -1.01 12.42
C TYR A 175 -6.18 -1.27 12.35
N LEU A 176 -6.81 -0.94 11.22
CA LEU A 176 -8.25 -1.15 11.01
C LEU A 176 -8.61 -2.63 11.05
N LEU A 177 -7.81 -3.50 10.43
CA LEU A 177 -7.99 -4.95 10.48
C LEU A 177 -7.96 -5.45 11.94
N LEU A 178 -6.98 -5.03 12.73
CA LEU A 178 -6.87 -5.42 14.14
C LEU A 178 -8.04 -4.89 14.98
N ARG A 179 -8.55 -3.69 14.68
CA ARG A 179 -9.75 -3.13 15.32
C ARG A 179 -10.99 -3.94 14.97
N LEU A 180 -11.14 -4.37 13.72
CA LEU A 180 -12.23 -5.23 13.26
C LEU A 180 -12.20 -6.59 13.97
N LEU A 181 -11.04 -7.25 14.01
CA LEU A 181 -10.87 -8.53 14.70
C LEU A 181 -11.26 -8.42 16.18
N ARG A 182 -10.79 -7.38 16.87
CA ARG A 182 -11.15 -7.13 18.26
C ARG A 182 -12.65 -6.92 18.45
N ALA A 183 -13.28 -6.13 17.58
CA ALA A 183 -14.72 -5.86 17.67
C ALA A 183 -15.58 -7.13 17.48
N GLN A 184 -15.05 -8.13 16.76
CA GLN A 184 -15.71 -9.42 16.52
C GLN A 184 -15.32 -10.51 17.53
N GLY A 185 -14.51 -10.19 18.55
CA GLY A 185 -14.01 -11.20 19.50
C GLY A 185 -13.07 -12.23 18.86
N VAL A 186 -12.53 -11.93 17.67
CA VAL A 186 -11.60 -12.81 16.96
C VAL A 186 -10.17 -12.58 17.48
N PRO A 187 -9.39 -13.65 17.76
CA PRO A 187 -8.02 -13.52 18.23
C PRO A 187 -7.15 -12.64 17.31
N LEU A 188 -6.48 -11.64 17.89
CA LEU A 188 -5.64 -10.68 17.16
C LEU A 188 -4.44 -11.32 16.46
N VAL A 189 -4.03 -12.51 16.89
CA VAL A 189 -2.99 -13.32 16.24
C VAL A 189 -3.30 -13.59 14.76
N ARG A 190 -4.58 -13.63 14.37
CA ARG A 190 -4.98 -13.76 12.96
C ARG A 190 -4.57 -12.55 12.13
N GLY A 191 -4.58 -11.35 12.71
CA GLY A 191 -4.12 -10.14 12.03
C GLY A 191 -2.62 -10.14 11.77
N VAL A 192 -1.84 -10.90 12.54
CA VAL A 192 -0.39 -11.02 12.35
C VAL A 192 -0.04 -11.69 11.03
N MET A 193 -0.88 -12.62 10.55
CA MET A 193 -0.70 -13.29 9.26
C MET A 193 -0.60 -12.32 8.10
N TYR A 194 -1.31 -11.19 8.17
CA TYR A 194 -1.22 -10.11 7.19
C TYR A 194 -0.15 -9.09 7.61
N ALA A 195 -0.22 -8.63 8.87
CA ALA A 195 0.64 -7.56 9.36
C ALA A 195 2.13 -7.86 9.27
N TRP A 196 2.55 -9.13 9.41
CA TRP A 196 3.97 -9.51 9.36
C TRP A 196 4.30 -10.39 8.16
N HIS A 197 3.39 -10.51 7.18
CA HIS A 197 3.62 -11.36 6.01
C HIS A 197 4.80 -10.84 5.19
N PRO A 198 5.83 -11.67 4.89
CA PRO A 198 6.98 -11.26 4.11
C PRO A 198 6.61 -10.64 2.76
N LEU A 199 5.68 -11.26 2.02
CA LEU A 199 5.19 -10.74 0.75
C LEU A 199 4.58 -9.33 0.89
N VAL A 200 3.74 -9.10 1.91
CA VAL A 200 3.12 -7.78 2.13
C VAL A 200 4.20 -6.74 2.48
N VAL A 201 5.16 -7.13 3.32
CA VAL A 201 6.27 -6.24 3.73
C VAL A 201 7.11 -5.84 2.51
N VAL A 202 7.54 -6.81 1.70
CA VAL A 202 8.44 -6.58 0.56
C VAL A 202 7.72 -5.88 -0.57
N GLU A 203 6.53 -6.32 -0.99
CA GLU A 203 5.83 -5.73 -2.12
C GLU A 203 5.34 -4.31 -1.82
N LEU A 204 4.77 -4.08 -0.63
CA LEU A 204 4.23 -2.76 -0.30
C LEU A 204 5.34 -1.81 0.14
N ALA A 205 6.10 -2.15 1.17
CA ALA A 205 7.08 -1.23 1.74
C ALA A 205 8.44 -1.27 1.04
N GLY A 206 8.83 -2.40 0.47
CA GLY A 206 10.08 -2.52 -0.29
C GLY A 206 9.95 -1.97 -1.70
N GLN A 207 9.10 -2.61 -2.51
CA GLN A 207 8.87 -2.25 -3.91
C GLN A 207 8.00 -1.00 -4.07
N GLY A 208 7.25 -0.59 -3.04
CA GLY A 208 6.41 0.61 -3.12
C GLY A 208 5.13 0.41 -3.93
N HIS A 209 4.57 -0.80 -3.98
CA HIS A 209 3.38 -1.06 -4.78
C HIS A 209 2.15 -0.27 -4.31
N THR A 210 1.36 0.23 -5.28
CA THR A 210 0.06 0.90 -5.05
C THR A 210 -0.98 0.01 -4.36
N ASP A 211 -0.68 -1.27 -4.20
CA ASP A 211 -1.48 -2.28 -3.52
C ASP A 211 -1.97 -1.86 -2.13
N ALA A 212 -1.16 -1.13 -1.36
CA ALA A 212 -1.55 -0.66 -0.05
C ALA A 212 -2.82 0.22 -0.06
N LEU A 213 -3.03 0.98 -1.15
CA LEU A 213 -4.15 1.92 -1.25
C LEU A 213 -5.50 1.21 -1.35
N TRP A 214 -5.59 0.15 -2.14
CA TRP A 214 -6.84 -0.59 -2.30
C TRP A 214 -7.13 -1.46 -1.08
N VAL A 215 -6.10 -2.01 -0.43
CA VAL A 215 -6.27 -2.73 0.83
C VAL A 215 -6.76 -1.78 1.93
N LEU A 216 -6.20 -0.57 2.03
CA LEU A 216 -6.69 0.45 2.93
C LEU A 216 -8.15 0.83 2.63
N ALA A 217 -8.50 1.01 1.36
CA ALA A 217 -9.87 1.34 0.96
C ALA A 217 -10.87 0.26 1.39
N ILE A 218 -10.54 -1.02 1.20
CA ILE A 218 -11.37 -2.14 1.67
C ILE A 218 -11.44 -2.14 3.21
N ALA A 219 -10.32 -1.95 3.91
CA ALA A 219 -10.29 -1.92 5.38
C ALA A 219 -11.15 -0.78 5.95
N LEU A 220 -11.07 0.42 5.37
CA LEU A 220 -11.92 1.57 5.71
C LEU A 220 -13.39 1.28 5.40
N GLY A 221 -13.67 0.66 4.25
CA GLY A 221 -15.01 0.20 3.90
C GLY A 221 -15.58 -0.73 4.95
N LEU A 222 -14.85 -1.79 5.30
CA LEU A 222 -15.29 -2.80 6.27
C LEU A 222 -15.46 -2.20 7.66
N TRP A 223 -14.58 -1.29 8.06
CA TRP A 223 -14.70 -0.55 9.32
C TRP A 223 -15.94 0.35 9.34
N GLY A 224 -16.20 1.09 8.26
CA GLY A 224 -17.42 1.89 8.10
C GLY A 224 -18.68 1.02 8.16
N PHE A 225 -18.65 -0.14 7.47
CA PHE A 225 -19.74 -1.12 7.50
C PHE A 225 -20.01 -1.62 8.91
N ALA A 226 -18.97 -2.05 9.63
CA ALA A 226 -19.08 -2.59 10.98
C ALA A 226 -19.54 -1.55 12.02
N SER A 227 -19.17 -0.27 11.83
CA SER A 227 -19.45 0.82 12.78
C SER A 227 -20.77 1.56 12.53
N GLY A 228 -21.43 1.36 11.38
CA GLY A 228 -22.73 1.97 11.14
C GLY A 228 -23.42 1.62 9.84
N GLY A 229 -23.15 0.42 9.30
CA GLY A 229 -23.85 -0.15 8.16
C GLY A 229 -23.26 0.21 6.80
N ALA A 230 -23.81 -0.42 5.75
CA ALA A 230 -23.28 -0.40 4.39
C ALA A 230 -22.97 1.01 3.84
N GLY A 231 -23.83 1.99 4.10
CA GLY A 231 -23.64 3.36 3.60
C GLY A 231 -22.42 4.09 4.15
N LYS A 232 -21.98 3.80 5.39
CA LYS A 232 -20.79 4.47 5.97
C LYS A 232 -19.48 3.95 5.37
N GLY A 233 -19.43 2.69 4.92
CA GLY A 233 -18.27 2.12 4.26
C GLY A 233 -18.17 2.44 2.76
N LEU A 234 -19.27 2.90 2.16
CA LEU A 234 -19.39 3.08 0.73
C LEU A 234 -18.42 4.11 0.12
N PRO A 235 -18.18 5.29 0.74
CA PRO A 235 -17.24 6.25 0.18
C PRO A 235 -15.82 5.68 0.03
N ALA A 236 -15.37 4.88 1.00
CA ALA A 236 -14.05 4.27 0.97
C ALA A 236 -13.92 3.25 -0.17
N VAL A 237 -14.93 2.41 -0.39
CA VAL A 237 -14.92 1.41 -1.48
C VAL A 237 -14.93 2.09 -2.85
N VAL A 238 -15.73 3.15 -3.02
CA VAL A 238 -15.86 3.84 -4.30
C VAL A 238 -14.63 4.70 -4.63
N VAL A 239 -14.13 5.48 -3.66
CA VAL A 239 -12.89 6.26 -3.85
C VAL A 239 -11.69 5.32 -4.02
N GLY A 240 -11.67 4.19 -3.30
CA GLY A 240 -10.69 3.13 -3.52
C GLY A 240 -10.73 2.56 -4.94
N GLY A 241 -11.92 2.38 -5.50
CA GLY A 241 -12.16 2.03 -6.90
C GLY A 241 -11.50 3.00 -7.89
N ALA A 242 -11.49 4.30 -7.54
CA ALA A 242 -10.85 5.34 -8.33
C ALA A 242 -9.33 5.46 -8.09
N ALA A 243 -8.77 4.70 -7.15
CA ALA A 243 -7.32 4.50 -6.96
C ALA A 243 -6.85 3.19 -7.59
N ARG A 244 -7.69 2.15 -7.59
CA ARG A 244 -7.47 0.88 -8.28
C ARG A 244 -8.80 0.17 -8.54
N VAL A 245 -8.92 -0.64 -9.58
CA VAL A 245 -10.20 -1.29 -9.92
C VAL A 245 -10.62 -2.36 -8.89
N PHE A 246 -9.67 -2.99 -8.19
CA PHE A 246 -9.93 -4.16 -7.33
C PHE A 246 -10.94 -3.98 -6.18
N PRO A 247 -11.04 -2.85 -5.46
CA PRO A 247 -12.10 -2.62 -4.46
C PRO A 247 -13.51 -2.76 -5.02
N LEU A 248 -13.72 -2.51 -6.31
CA LEU A 248 -15.03 -2.65 -6.96
C LEU A 248 -15.48 -4.12 -7.05
N VAL A 249 -14.58 -5.10 -6.91
CA VAL A 249 -14.94 -6.52 -6.84
C VAL A 249 -15.83 -6.80 -5.62
N VAL A 250 -15.70 -6.03 -4.54
CA VAL A 250 -16.54 -6.17 -3.35
C VAL A 250 -17.87 -5.42 -3.49
N ALA A 251 -18.04 -4.59 -4.51
CA ALA A 251 -19.23 -3.77 -4.69
C ALA A 251 -20.54 -4.57 -4.81
N PRO A 252 -20.63 -5.69 -5.55
CA PRO A 252 -21.87 -6.49 -5.63
C PRO A 252 -22.33 -7.00 -4.26
N LEU A 253 -21.39 -7.46 -3.43
CA LEU A 253 -21.67 -7.88 -2.06
C LEU A 253 -22.11 -6.68 -1.21
N TRP A 254 -21.51 -5.52 -1.41
CA TRP A 254 -21.89 -4.30 -0.71
C TRP A 254 -23.33 -3.85 -1.02
N PHE A 255 -23.71 -3.90 -2.30
CA PHE A 255 -25.05 -3.52 -2.75
C PHE A 255 -26.15 -4.44 -2.20
N ARG A 256 -25.84 -5.71 -1.89
CA ARG A 256 -26.76 -6.64 -1.23
C ARG A 256 -27.26 -6.14 0.12
N PHE A 257 -26.43 -5.39 0.84
CA PHE A 257 -26.69 -4.89 2.18
C PHE A 257 -27.01 -3.39 2.22
N LEU A 258 -26.99 -2.70 1.08
CA LEU A 258 -27.25 -1.27 1.01
C LEU A 258 -28.76 -1.00 1.07
N PRO A 259 -29.25 -0.25 2.08
CA PRO A 259 -30.66 0.17 2.13
C PRO A 259 -31.02 1.01 0.89
N ARG A 260 -32.22 0.85 0.33
CA ARG A 260 -32.68 1.64 -0.83
C ARG A 260 -32.53 3.15 -0.62
N ARG A 261 -32.78 3.64 0.60
CA ARG A 261 -32.59 5.05 0.99
C ARG A 261 -31.15 5.56 0.87
N GLN A 262 -30.16 4.67 0.79
CA GLN A 262 -28.73 4.99 0.63
C GLN A 262 -28.24 4.82 -0.82
N LEU A 263 -29.13 4.51 -1.78
CA LEU A 263 -28.76 4.46 -3.20
C LEU A 263 -28.29 5.81 -3.72
N LEU A 264 -28.86 6.92 -3.24
CA LEU A 264 -28.39 8.27 -3.58
C LEU A 264 -26.94 8.51 -3.12
N VAL A 265 -26.54 7.94 -1.98
CA VAL A 265 -25.15 8.01 -1.50
C VAL A 265 -24.24 7.21 -2.43
N ALA A 266 -24.69 6.05 -2.91
CA ALA A 266 -23.93 5.26 -3.90
C ALA A 266 -23.74 6.02 -5.21
N VAL A 267 -24.80 6.63 -5.72
CA VAL A 267 -24.77 7.44 -6.95
C VAL A 267 -23.85 8.66 -6.74
N ALA A 268 -23.96 9.36 -5.61
CA ALA A 268 -23.10 10.49 -5.30
C ALA A 268 -21.62 10.07 -5.21
N CYS A 269 -21.31 8.95 -4.55
CA CYS A 269 -19.94 8.44 -4.50
C CYS A 269 -19.43 8.06 -5.90
N ALA A 270 -20.24 7.39 -6.73
CA ALA A 270 -19.87 7.02 -8.08
C ALA A 270 -19.64 8.26 -8.96
N ALA A 271 -20.50 9.28 -8.82
CA ALA A 271 -20.32 10.56 -9.47
C ALA A 271 -19.03 11.25 -9.02
N CYS A 272 -18.73 11.28 -7.72
CA CYS A 272 -17.45 11.80 -7.21
C CYS A 272 -16.25 11.04 -7.79
N GLY A 273 -16.32 9.71 -7.85
CA GLY A 273 -15.27 8.89 -8.47
C GLY A 273 -15.10 9.19 -9.95
N ALA A 274 -16.19 9.36 -10.69
CA ALA A 274 -16.16 9.75 -12.11
C ALA A 274 -15.64 11.18 -12.31
N LEU A 275 -15.98 12.10 -11.41
CA LEU A 275 -15.49 13.49 -11.46
C LEU A 275 -13.97 13.58 -11.28
N LEU A 276 -13.32 12.60 -10.63
CA LEU A 276 -11.86 12.53 -10.59
C LEU A 276 -11.22 12.33 -11.97
N PHE A 277 -11.96 11.82 -12.96
CA PHE A 277 -11.49 11.72 -14.34
C PHE A 277 -11.60 13.05 -15.08
N ALA A 278 -12.44 13.99 -14.64
CA ALA A 278 -12.69 15.24 -15.35
C ALA A 278 -11.41 16.03 -15.68
N PRO A 279 -10.41 16.16 -14.77
CA PRO A 279 -9.12 16.80 -15.08
C PRO A 279 -8.30 16.10 -16.18
N PHE A 280 -8.60 14.84 -16.47
CA PHE A 280 -7.80 14.00 -17.35
C PHE A 280 -8.45 13.76 -18.72
N LEU A 281 -9.69 14.24 -18.93
CA LEU A 281 -10.43 14.06 -20.20
C LEU A 281 -9.88 14.89 -21.37
N THR A 282 -9.09 15.91 -21.07
CA THR A 282 -8.51 16.80 -22.06
C THR A 282 -6.99 16.73 -22.02
N PRO A 283 -6.30 16.91 -23.17
CA PRO A 283 -4.87 17.15 -23.21
C PRO A 283 -4.60 18.56 -22.69
N CYS A 284 -4.73 18.74 -21.37
CA CYS A 284 -4.47 20.02 -20.71
C CYS A 284 -3.01 20.10 -20.28
N ARG A 285 -2.38 21.24 -20.58
CA ARG A 285 -1.15 21.69 -19.94
C ARG A 285 -1.50 22.32 -18.59
N TRP A 286 -1.58 21.51 -17.53
CA TRP A 286 -1.84 22.01 -16.18
C TRP A 286 -0.61 22.77 -15.69
N ARG A 287 -0.57 24.10 -15.84
CA ARG A 287 0.45 24.89 -15.13
C ARG A 287 0.12 24.88 -13.64
N ILE A 288 0.54 23.83 -12.92
CA ILE A 288 0.63 23.88 -11.48
C ILE A 288 1.83 24.79 -11.19
N MET A 289 1.56 26.07 -10.99
CA MET A 289 2.57 27.07 -10.68
C MET A 289 3.15 26.79 -9.29
N PHE A 290 4.21 25.99 -9.24
CA PHE A 290 5.23 26.16 -8.23
C PHE A 290 6.29 27.07 -8.86
N GLY A 291 6.10 28.38 -8.64
CA GLY A 291 7.08 29.41 -8.94
C GLY A 291 7.98 29.66 -7.74
#